data_AF-A0A2K0AX69-F1
#
_entry.id   AF-A0A2K0AX69-F1
#
_cell.length_a   1.000
_cell.length_b   1.000
_cell.length_c   1.000
_cell.angle_alpha   90.00
_cell.angle_beta   90.00
_cell.angle_gamma   90.00
#
_symmetry.space_group_name_H-M   'P 1'
#
loop_
_entity.id
_entity.type
_entity.pdbx_description
1 polymer ?
#
loop_
_entity_poly.entity_id
_entity_poly.type
_entity_poly.pdbx_seq_one_letter_code
_entity_poly.pdbx_strand_id
1 'polypeptide(L)'
;MSRRQLLFEDASPHQRFYASEIKKNLLKDIDRLNDEDLKSIQMNYKDFGKRAIQQFIKDRDDVLFFLQFKNVKFETVLVNTIMSMNREH
;
A
#
# COMPACT_ATOMS: atom_id res chain seq x y z
N MET A 1 11.03 -13.23 12.58
CA MET A 1 9.91 -12.70 13.38
C MET A 1 8.73 -12.48 12.44
N SER A 2 7.62 -13.20 12.62
CA SER A 2 6.41 -12.94 11.84
C SER A 2 5.87 -11.56 12.22
N ARG A 3 5.74 -10.63 11.26
CA ARG A 3 5.04 -9.36 11.51
C ARG A 3 3.60 -9.75 11.87
N ARG A 4 3.16 -9.37 13.07
CA ARG A 4 1.78 -9.60 13.52
C ARG A 4 0.85 -8.90 12.53
N GLN A 5 0.04 -9.67 11.81
CA GLN A 5 -1.00 -9.15 10.92
C GLN A 5 -2.29 -8.95 11.73
N LEU A 6 -3.08 -7.95 11.37
CA LEU A 6 -4.46 -7.79 11.86
C LEU A 6 -5.38 -7.83 10.65
N LEU A 7 -6.14 -8.91 10.49
CA LEU A 7 -7.06 -9.05 9.37
C LEU A 7 -8.23 -8.06 9.50
N PHE A 8 -8.89 -7.74 8.38
CA PHE A 8 -10.05 -6.83 8.43
C PHE A 8 -11.18 -7.44 9.26
N GLU A 9 -11.40 -8.75 9.22
CA GLU A 9 -12.46 -9.42 9.98
C GLU A 9 -12.26 -9.30 11.50
N ASP A 10 -11.01 -9.31 11.96
CA ASP A 10 -10.63 -9.24 13.38
C ASP A 10 -10.50 -7.81 13.91
N ALA A 11 -10.40 -6.82 13.03
CA ALA A 11 -10.17 -5.43 13.40
C ALA A 11 -11.43 -4.77 13.98
N SER A 12 -11.22 -3.86 14.95
CA SER A 12 -12.31 -3.03 15.45
C SER A 12 -12.97 -2.22 14.33
N PRO A 13 -14.27 -1.86 14.45
CA PRO A 13 -14.96 -1.06 13.44
C PRO A 13 -14.21 0.22 13.05
N HIS A 14 -13.55 0.87 14.03
CA HIS A 14 -12.80 2.10 13.82
C HIS A 14 -11.50 1.87 13.03
N GLN A 15 -10.78 0.78 13.31
CA GLN A 15 -9.59 0.39 12.56
C GLN A 15 -9.94 0.04 11.10
N ARG A 16 -11.01 -0.74 10.90
CA ARG A 16 -11.52 -1.07 9.56
C ARG A 16 -11.87 0.16 8.75
N PHE A 17 -12.57 1.11 9.38
CA PHE A 17 -12.96 2.36 8.72
C PHE A 17 -11.75 3.12 8.19
N TYR A 18 -10.75 3.39 9.05
CA TYR A 18 -9.57 4.14 8.60
C TYR A 18 -8.71 3.36 7.62
N ALA A 19 -8.52 2.07 7.82
CA ALA A 19 -7.77 1.24 6.88
C ALA A 19 -8.44 1.25 5.49
N SER A 20 -9.77 1.19 5.44
CA SER A 20 -10.54 1.26 4.19
C SER A 20 -10.39 2.63 3.50
N GLU A 21 -10.47 3.73 4.26
CA GLU A 21 -10.30 5.07 3.71
C GLU A 21 -8.89 5.29 3.14
N ILE A 22 -7.85 4.83 3.87
CA ILE A 22 -6.47 4.88 3.40
C ILE A 22 -6.31 4.05 2.13
N LYS A 23 -6.81 2.80 2.13
CA LYS A 23 -6.77 1.90 0.95
C LYS A 23 -7.42 2.54 -0.27
N LYS A 24 -8.60 3.14 -0.09
CA LYS A 24 -9.35 3.82 -1.16
C LYS A 24 -8.61 5.05 -1.71
N ASN A 25 -8.05 5.88 -0.84
CA ASN A 25 -7.31 7.06 -1.25
C ASN A 25 -6.02 6.68 -1.96
N LEU A 26 -5.27 5.70 -1.43
CA LEU A 26 -4.06 5.21 -2.06
C LEU A 26 -4.30 4.67 -3.47
N LEU A 27 -5.39 3.92 -3.68
CA LEU A 27 -5.78 3.44 -5.01
C LEU A 27 -6.08 4.59 -5.98
N LYS A 28 -6.75 5.65 -5.52
CA LYS A 28 -7.04 6.85 -6.35
C LYS A 28 -5.77 7.62 -6.68
N ASP A 29 -4.87 7.77 -5.72
CA ASP A 29 -3.63 8.51 -5.94
C ASP A 29 -2.70 7.77 -6.91
N ILE A 30 -2.61 6.44 -6.77
CA ILE A 30 -1.93 5.60 -7.76
C ILE A 30 -2.60 5.72 -9.13
N ASP A 31 -3.93 5.78 -9.20
CA ASP A 31 -4.66 5.95 -10.46
C ASP A 31 -4.34 7.27 -11.17
N ARG A 32 -3.91 8.30 -10.45
CA ARG A 32 -3.49 9.59 -11.01
C ARG A 32 -2.00 9.68 -11.30
N LEU A 33 -1.20 8.74 -10.78
CA LEU A 33 0.23 8.68 -11.00
C LEU A 33 0.53 8.33 -12.47
N ASN A 34 1.48 9.05 -13.06
CA ASN A 34 2.02 8.73 -14.38
C ASN A 34 3.18 7.74 -14.27
N ASP A 35 3.59 7.15 -15.39
CA ASP A 35 4.60 6.09 -15.42
C ASP A 35 6.02 6.61 -15.13
N GLU A 36 6.32 7.88 -15.42
CA GLU A 36 7.64 8.48 -15.18
C GLU A 36 7.89 8.69 -13.68
N ASP A 37 6.91 9.25 -12.98
CA ASP A 37 6.93 9.42 -11.52
C ASP A 37 7.06 8.08 -10.82
N LEU A 38 6.33 7.06 -11.32
CA LEU A 38 6.39 5.71 -10.77
C LEU A 38 7.80 5.10 -10.93
N LYS A 39 8.41 5.25 -12.12
CA LYS A 39 9.78 4.78 -12.37
C LYS A 39 10.81 5.47 -11.49
N SER A 40 10.67 6.78 -11.28
CA SER A 40 11.55 7.53 -10.37
C SER A 40 11.53 6.96 -8.95
N ILE A 41 10.34 6.63 -8.45
CA ILE A 41 10.13 6.03 -7.13
C ILE A 41 10.71 4.60 -7.05
N GLN A 42 10.74 3.88 -8.16
CA GLN A 42 11.17 2.48 -8.25
C GLN A 42 12.66 2.28 -8.54
N MET A 43 13.48 3.33 -8.66
CA MET A 43 14.89 3.23 -9.10
C MET A 43 15.75 2.17 -8.38
N ASN A 44 15.44 1.82 -7.13
CA ASN A 44 16.17 0.83 -6.32
C ASN A 44 15.41 -0.50 -6.11
N TYR A 45 14.35 -0.73 -6.87
CA TYR A 45 13.36 -1.78 -6.66
C TYR A 45 13.00 -2.48 -7.98
N LYS A 46 12.34 -3.65 -7.91
CA LYS A 46 11.72 -4.24 -9.10
C LYS A 46 10.73 -3.25 -9.73
N ASP A 47 10.73 -3.20 -11.06
CA ASP A 47 9.81 -2.39 -11.87
C ASP A 47 8.42 -3.02 -11.86
N PHE A 48 7.59 -2.59 -10.91
CA PHE A 48 6.21 -3.04 -10.83
C PHE A 48 5.31 -2.05 -11.57
N GLY A 49 4.64 -2.52 -12.61
CA GLY A 49 3.61 -1.73 -13.27
C GLY A 49 2.49 -1.32 -12.31
N LYS A 50 1.90 -0.15 -12.54
CA LYS A 50 0.80 0.43 -11.75
C LYS A 50 -0.32 -0.56 -11.41
N ARG A 51 -0.72 -1.40 -12.39
CA ARG A 51 -1.74 -2.44 -12.18
C ARG A 51 -1.33 -3.47 -11.12
N ALA A 52 -0.06 -3.88 -11.09
CA ALA A 52 0.45 -4.83 -10.10
C ALA A 52 0.42 -4.22 -8.69
N ILE A 53 0.78 -2.95 -8.55
CA ILE A 53 0.73 -2.24 -7.27
C ILE A 53 -0.72 -2.09 -6.79
N GLN A 54 -1.63 -1.69 -7.68
CA GLN A 54 -3.06 -1.60 -7.35
C GLN A 54 -3.63 -2.95 -6.93
N GLN A 55 -3.27 -4.04 -7.62
CA GLN A 55 -3.73 -5.37 -7.28
C GLN A 55 -3.21 -5.82 -5.92
N PHE A 56 -1.92 -5.61 -5.65
CA PHE A 56 -1.32 -5.87 -4.33
C PHE A 56 -2.05 -5.15 -3.19
N ILE A 57 -2.42 -3.88 -3.38
CA ILE A 57 -3.19 -3.12 -2.40
C ILE A 57 -4.61 -3.66 -2.24
N LYS A 58 -5.27 -4.05 -3.34
CA LYS A 58 -6.63 -4.63 -3.30
C LYS A 58 -6.67 -5.95 -2.55
N ASP A 59 -5.67 -6.80 -2.78
CA ASP A 59 -5.60 -8.13 -2.18
C ASP A 59 -5.06 -8.11 -0.74
N ARG A 60 -4.43 -7.00 -0.32
CA ARG A 60 -3.97 -6.86 1.05
C ARG A 60 -5.15 -6.72 2.01
N ASP A 61 -5.21 -7.66 2.95
CA ASP A 61 -6.17 -7.73 4.05
C ASP A 61 -5.58 -7.38 5.42
N ASP A 62 -4.31 -6.96 5.47
CA ASP A 62 -3.68 -6.54 6.73
C ASP A 62 -4.04 -5.07 7.04
N VAL A 63 -4.85 -4.85 8.07
CA VAL A 63 -5.26 -3.54 8.56
C VAL A 63 -4.06 -2.75 9.08
N LEU A 64 -3.09 -3.39 9.75
CA LEU A 64 -1.92 -2.69 10.27
C LEU A 64 -1.04 -2.14 9.14
N PHE A 65 -0.98 -2.86 8.01
CA PHE A 65 -0.32 -2.38 6.81
C PHE A 65 -0.88 -1.03 6.34
N PHE A 66 -2.18 -0.83 6.40
CA PHE A 66 -2.79 0.45 6.00
C PHE A 66 -2.68 1.52 7.09
N LEU A 67 -2.89 1.16 8.36
CA LEU A 67 -2.89 2.14 9.45
C LEU A 67 -1.52 2.81 9.65
N GLN A 68 -0.42 2.14 9.29
CA GLN A 68 0.91 2.75 9.33
C GLN A 68 1.07 3.95 8.38
N PHE A 69 0.15 4.12 7.42
CA PHE A 69 0.17 5.21 6.44
C PHE A 69 -0.68 6.41 6.83
N LYS A 70 -1.31 6.38 8.01
CA LYS A 70 -2.08 7.53 8.50
C LYS A 70 -1.16 8.76 8.61
N ASN A 71 -1.52 9.83 7.92
CA ASN A 71 -0.76 11.09 7.83
C ASN A 71 0.64 10.97 7.21
N VAL A 72 0.91 9.90 6.44
CA VAL A 72 2.17 9.73 5.71
C VAL A 72 2.02 10.27 4.29
N LYS A 73 3.06 10.90 3.76
CA LYS A 73 3.09 11.40 2.37
C LYS A 73 2.95 10.24 1.37
N PHE A 74 2.20 10.46 0.29
CA PHE A 74 1.93 9.47 -0.74
C PHE A 74 3.20 8.77 -1.27
N GLU A 75 4.24 9.54 -1.63
CA GLU A 75 5.52 9.00 -2.11
C GLU A 75 6.12 7.97 -1.14
N THR A 76 6.11 8.27 0.16
CA THR A 76 6.62 7.37 1.20
C THR A 76 5.74 6.12 1.34
N VAL A 77 4.42 6.26 1.24
CA VAL A 77 3.50 5.12 1.23
C VAL A 77 3.78 4.21 0.03
N LEU A 78 4.01 4.80 -1.14
CA LEU A 78 4.26 4.07 -2.38
C LEU A 78 5.60 3.33 -2.32
N VAL A 79 6.67 3.98 -1.84
CA VAL A 79 7.98 3.32 -1.59
C VAL A 79 7.80 2.14 -0.64
N ASN A 80 7.13 2.32 0.50
CA ASN A 80 6.91 1.24 1.47
C ASN A 80 6.08 0.08 0.90
N THR A 81 5.11 0.39 0.04
CA THR A 81 4.30 -0.61 -0.66
C THR A 81 5.17 -1.41 -1.62
N ILE A 82 5.96 -0.74 -2.47
CA ILE A 82 6.89 -1.36 -3.41
C ILE A 82 7.95 -2.19 -2.68
N MET A 83 8.50 -1.69 -1.57
CA MET A 83 9.43 -2.44 -0.73
C MET A 83 8.80 -3.74 -0.20
N SER A 84 7.53 -3.68 0.20
CA SER A 84 6.80 -4.86 0.68
C SER A 84 6.58 -5.87 -0.45
N MET A 85 6.16 -5.40 -1.63
CA MET A 85 6.06 -6.23 -2.84
C MET A 85 7.40 -6.91 -3.19
N ASN A 86 8.52 -6.18 -3.14
CA ASN A 86 9.85 -6.73 -3.43
C ASN A 86 10.29 -7.83 -2.46
N ARG A 87 9.84 -7.79 -1.20
CA ARG A 87 10.18 -8.81 -0.20
C ARG A 87 9.34 -10.07 -0.33
N GLU A 88 8.14 -9.95 -0.90
CA GLU A 88 7.20 -11.05 -1.11
C GLU A 88 7.41 -11.77 -2.45
N HIS A 89 8.27 -11.24 -3.33
CA HIS A 89 8.64 -11.78 -4.65
C HIS A 89 10.12 -12.15 -4.75
#